data_AF-A0A453RJL0-F1
#
_entry.id   AF-A0A453RJL0-F1
#
_cell.length_a   1.000
_cell.length_b   1.000
_cell.length_c   1.000
_cell.angle_alpha   90.00
_cell.angle_beta   90.00
_cell.angle_gamma   90.00
#
_symmetry.space_group_name_H-M   'P 1'
#
loop_
_entity.id
_entity.type
_entity.pdbx_description
1 polymer ?
#
loop_
_entity_poly.entity_id
_entity_poly.type
_entity_poly.pdbx_seq_one_letter_code
_entity_poly.pdbx_strand_id
1 'polypeptide(L)'
;AWEQLHSGPWSEVEPAWRHAYALACLHVASLRAGDDRRAALRALDMGLIMGGDLLRAELEAAIAQVPANGNREGEGDGAGDAGRNVERWREGLSRNRDLGDALKVLPVKSLSCKRIERRTCISLETFIHDYFLRESPVILSGCIDHWPARTKWKDIKYLERIAGDRTIPVEVITHTLTLYIDL
;
A
#
# COMPACT_ATOMS: atom_id res chain seq x y z
N ALA A 1 -7.71 24.14 7.80
CA ALA A 1 -7.62 22.67 8.02
C ALA A 1 -6.38 22.09 7.34
N TRP A 2 -6.24 22.18 6.01
CA TRP A 2 -5.08 21.63 5.29
C TRP A 2 -3.72 22.08 5.83
N GLU A 3 -3.50 23.40 5.99
CA GLU A 3 -2.24 23.94 6.50
C GLU A 3 -1.89 23.41 7.91
N GLN A 4 -2.92 23.21 8.75
CA GLN A 4 -2.76 22.71 10.12
C GLN A 4 -2.44 21.21 10.17
N LEU A 5 -2.76 20.45 9.12
CA LEU A 5 -2.37 19.03 9.01
C LEU A 5 -0.89 18.85 8.63
N HIS A 6 -0.24 19.92 8.17
CA HIS A 6 1.13 19.89 7.66
C HIS A 6 2.09 20.76 8.48
N SER A 7 1.66 21.22 9.66
CA SER A 7 2.47 22.07 10.55
C SER A 7 3.46 21.28 11.42
N GLY A 8 3.42 19.94 11.40
CA GLY A 8 4.25 19.08 12.24
C GLY A 8 3.94 17.60 12.03
N PRO A 9 4.46 16.70 12.89
CA PRO A 9 4.15 15.27 12.85
C PRO A 9 2.64 15.04 12.90
N TRP A 10 2.13 14.15 12.03
CA TRP A 10 0.68 13.92 11.94
C TRP A 10 0.08 13.54 13.29
N SER A 11 0.79 12.74 14.10
CA SER A 11 0.38 12.31 15.45
C SER A 11 0.11 13.48 16.41
N GLU A 12 0.74 14.63 16.20
CA GLU A 12 0.61 15.82 17.04
C GLU A 12 -0.47 16.79 16.56
N VAL A 13 -1.02 16.60 15.35
CA VAL A 13 -2.11 17.44 14.85
C VAL A 13 -3.35 17.27 15.73
N GLU A 14 -3.91 18.38 16.22
CA GLU A 14 -5.10 18.32 17.07
C GLU A 14 -6.28 17.61 16.37
N PRO A 15 -7.05 16.77 17.08
CA PRO A 15 -8.18 16.03 16.49
C PRO A 15 -9.19 16.93 15.77
N ALA A 16 -9.43 18.14 16.27
CA ALA A 16 -10.36 19.10 15.66
C ALA A 16 -10.02 19.41 14.19
N TRP A 17 -8.73 19.56 13.86
CA TRP A 17 -8.29 19.83 12.49
C TRP A 17 -8.44 18.61 11.58
N ARG A 18 -8.19 17.41 12.11
CA ARG A 18 -8.39 16.16 11.38
C ARG A 18 -9.87 15.92 11.08
N HIS A 19 -10.75 16.20 12.05
CA HIS A 19 -12.20 16.10 11.88
C HIS A 19 -12.73 17.14 10.90
N ALA A 20 -12.27 18.40 11.01
CA ALA A 20 -12.64 19.45 10.07
C ALA A 20 -12.23 19.12 8.64
N TYR A 21 -11.05 18.51 8.45
CA TYR A 21 -10.60 18.06 7.14
C TYR A 21 -11.44 16.91 6.60
N ALA A 22 -11.72 15.88 7.41
CA ALA A 22 -12.59 14.77 7.01
C ALA A 22 -14.00 15.24 6.61
N LEU A 23 -14.57 16.19 7.36
CA LEU A 23 -15.86 16.80 7.04
C LEU A 23 -15.80 17.59 5.72
N ALA A 24 -14.74 18.36 5.50
CA ALA A 24 -14.53 19.07 4.24
C ALA A 24 -14.43 18.10 3.06
N CYS A 25 -13.73 16.97 3.22
CA CYS A 25 -13.65 15.91 2.22
C CYS A 25 -15.01 15.30 1.88
N LEU A 26 -15.85 14.99 2.88
CA LEU A 26 -17.23 14.55 2.66
C LEU A 26 -18.04 15.58 1.85
N HIS A 27 -17.92 16.85 2.22
CA HIS A 27 -18.64 17.92 1.53
C HIS A 27 -18.17 18.08 0.07
N VAL A 28 -16.86 18.12 -0.16
CA VAL A 28 -16.27 18.17 -1.51
C VAL A 28 -16.72 16.96 -2.34
N ALA A 29 -16.73 15.77 -1.76
CA ALA A 29 -17.19 14.57 -2.45
C ALA A 29 -18.67 14.68 -2.86
N SER A 30 -19.53 15.19 -1.98
CA SER A 30 -20.96 15.36 -2.27
C SER A 30 -21.20 16.31 -3.45
N LEU A 31 -20.41 17.39 -3.57
CA LEU A 31 -20.48 18.33 -4.69
C LEU A 31 -19.96 17.73 -6.01
N ARG A 32 -19.04 16.77 -5.95
CA ARG A 32 -18.41 16.15 -7.13
C ARG A 32 -19.06 14.84 -7.57
N ALA A 33 -19.92 14.25 -6.73
CA ALA A 33 -20.49 12.92 -6.95
C ALA A 33 -21.25 12.77 -8.28
N GLY A 34 -21.89 13.84 -8.78
CA GLY A 34 -22.63 13.83 -10.04
C GLY A 34 -21.84 14.23 -11.29
N ASP A 35 -20.63 14.77 -11.15
CA ASP A 35 -19.86 15.38 -12.25
C ASP A 35 -18.52 14.64 -12.48
N ASP A 36 -17.68 14.58 -11.45
CA ASP A 36 -16.40 13.87 -11.49
C ASP A 36 -16.33 12.86 -10.34
N ARG A 37 -16.75 11.64 -10.66
CA ARG A 37 -16.65 10.49 -9.75
C ARG A 37 -15.23 10.30 -9.20
N ARG A 38 -14.20 10.45 -10.04
CA ARG A 38 -12.81 10.23 -9.60
C ARG A 38 -12.40 11.31 -8.62
N ALA A 39 -12.80 12.57 -8.84
CA ALA A 39 -12.58 13.63 -7.86
C ALA A 39 -13.32 13.37 -6.55
N ALA A 40 -14.55 12.86 -6.60
CA ALA A 40 -15.31 12.49 -5.41
C ALA A 40 -14.59 11.40 -4.61
N LEU A 41 -14.14 10.32 -5.27
CA LEU A 41 -13.35 9.26 -4.63
C LEU A 41 -12.03 9.78 -4.06
N ARG A 42 -11.29 10.61 -4.81
CA ARG A 42 -10.05 11.23 -4.31
C ARG A 42 -10.30 12.03 -3.04
N ALA A 43 -11.37 12.83 -2.99
CA ALA A 43 -11.70 13.60 -1.80
C ALA A 43 -12.00 12.70 -0.59
N LEU A 44 -12.79 11.64 -0.78
CA LEU A 44 -13.10 10.67 0.27
C LEU A 44 -11.86 9.90 0.75
N ASP A 45 -11.03 9.41 -0.17
CA ASP A 45 -9.78 8.73 0.17
C ASP A 45 -8.83 9.65 0.94
N MET A 46 -8.72 10.93 0.54
CA MET A 46 -7.95 11.92 1.31
C MET A 46 -8.51 12.12 2.73
N GLY A 47 -9.84 12.08 2.89
CA GLY A 47 -10.48 12.11 4.19
C GLY A 47 -10.10 10.90 5.06
N LEU A 48 -10.00 9.70 4.47
CA LEU A 48 -9.57 8.49 5.19
C LEU A 48 -8.09 8.49 5.54
N ILE A 49 -7.24 9.07 4.68
CA ILE A 49 -5.79 9.10 4.86
C ILE A 49 -5.38 10.17 5.88
N MET A 50 -5.94 11.37 5.76
CA MET A 50 -5.50 12.54 6.53
C MET A 50 -6.43 12.89 7.70
N GLY A 51 -7.67 12.40 7.66
CA GLY A 51 -8.66 12.63 8.70
C GLY A 51 -8.44 11.79 9.95
N GLY A 52 -9.22 12.09 10.99
CA GLY A 52 -9.25 11.31 12.23
C GLY A 52 -10.35 10.25 12.19
N ASP A 53 -10.40 9.39 13.20
CA ASP A 53 -11.32 8.25 13.22
C ASP A 53 -12.80 8.64 13.38
N LEU A 54 -13.11 9.84 13.86
CA LEU A 54 -14.48 10.28 14.17
C LEU A 54 -15.44 10.14 12.99
N LEU A 55 -15.00 10.42 11.76
CA LEU A 55 -15.83 10.41 10.55
C LEU A 55 -15.50 9.26 9.60
N ARG A 56 -14.73 8.26 10.08
CA ARG A 56 -14.26 7.16 9.25
C ARG A 56 -15.42 6.32 8.69
N ALA A 57 -16.42 6.04 9.51
CA ALA A 57 -17.58 5.24 9.10
C ALA A 57 -18.40 5.96 8.01
N GLU A 58 -18.56 7.27 8.13
CA GLU A 58 -19.27 8.11 7.18
C GLU A 58 -18.52 8.21 5.84
N LEU A 59 -17.19 8.34 5.89
CA LEU A 59 -16.34 8.31 4.70
C LEU A 59 -16.43 6.95 3.98
N GLU A 60 -16.36 5.84 4.72
CA GLU A 60 -16.49 4.49 4.16
C GLU A 60 -17.89 4.26 3.55
N ALA A 61 -18.94 4.71 4.24
CA ALA A 61 -20.31 4.65 3.74
C ALA A 61 -20.51 5.52 2.47
N ALA A 62 -19.87 6.69 2.40
CA ALA A 62 -19.90 7.53 1.21
C ALA A 62 -19.17 6.87 0.03
N ILE A 63 -18.00 6.24 0.26
CA ILE A 63 -17.26 5.50 -0.77
C ILE A 63 -18.10 4.35 -1.32
N ALA A 64 -18.80 3.61 -0.46
CA ALA A 64 -19.67 2.50 -0.87
C ALA A 64 -20.83 2.96 -1.77
N GLN A 65 -21.27 4.22 -1.64
CA GLN A 65 -22.32 4.80 -2.46
C GLN A 65 -21.81 5.37 -3.79
N VAL A 66 -20.49 5.56 -3.95
CA VAL A 66 -19.94 5.99 -5.22
C VAL A 66 -20.00 4.81 -6.21
N PRO A 67 -20.81 4.89 -7.29
CA PRO A 67 -21.07 3.77 -8.16
C PRO A 67 -19.78 3.23 -8.76
N ALA A 68 -19.57 1.91 -8.73
CA ALA A 68 -18.47 1.28 -9.45
C ALA A 68 -18.61 1.57 -10.96
N ASN A 69 -17.49 1.63 -11.70
CA ASN A 69 -17.58 1.72 -13.16
C ASN A 69 -18.08 0.35 -13.62
N GLY A 70 -19.37 0.22 -13.88
CA GLY A 70 -19.90 -0.90 -14.65
C GLY A 70 -19.20 -0.90 -16.00
N ASN A 71 -18.53 -2.01 -16.32
CA ASN A 71 -17.99 -2.37 -17.63
C ASN A 71 -17.43 -1.21 -18.48
N ARG A 72 -16.12 -0.91 -18.33
CA ARG A 72 -15.34 -0.42 -19.47
C ARG A 72 -14.93 -1.59 -20.35
N GLU A 73 -15.88 -2.11 -21.12
CA GLU A 73 -15.56 -2.77 -22.39
C GLU A 73 -15.75 -1.71 -23.48
N GLY A 74 -14.66 -1.06 -23.90
CA GLY A 74 -14.66 -0.14 -25.05
C GLY A 74 -14.29 1.32 -24.71
N GLU A 75 -13.36 1.84 -25.53
CA GLU A 75 -12.97 3.26 -25.72
C GLU A 75 -12.16 3.92 -24.59
N GLY A 76 -10.93 4.41 -24.75
CA GLY A 76 -10.04 4.59 -25.90
C GLY A 76 -8.89 5.53 -25.46
N ASP A 77 -7.69 5.32 -26.00
CA ASP A 77 -6.56 6.28 -26.05
C ASP A 77 -5.69 6.58 -24.80
N GLY A 78 -5.41 5.56 -23.97
CA GLY A 78 -4.32 5.61 -22.98
C GLY A 78 -3.33 4.42 -23.00
N ALA A 79 -3.57 3.42 -23.84
CA ALA A 79 -2.91 2.10 -23.73
C ALA A 79 -1.43 2.07 -24.16
N GLY A 80 -0.96 3.08 -24.91
CA GLY A 80 0.37 3.08 -25.53
C GLY A 80 1.54 3.37 -24.58
N ASP A 81 1.29 4.00 -23.43
CA ASP A 81 2.32 4.38 -22.45
C ASP A 81 2.34 3.44 -21.24
N ALA A 82 1.17 3.10 -20.68
CA ALA A 82 1.05 2.16 -19.56
C ALA A 82 1.55 0.75 -19.92
N GLY A 83 1.22 0.24 -21.13
CA GLY A 83 1.69 -1.07 -21.61
C GLY A 83 3.21 -1.12 -21.77
N ARG A 84 3.81 -0.03 -22.29
CA ARG A 84 5.26 0.12 -22.48
C ARG A 84 6.00 0.18 -21.14
N ASN A 85 5.39 0.83 -20.15
CA ASN A 85 5.92 0.87 -18.79
C ASN A 85 5.89 -0.53 -18.17
N VAL A 86 4.77 -1.26 -18.24
CA VAL A 86 4.62 -2.60 -17.64
C VAL A 86 5.62 -3.61 -18.21
N GLU A 87 5.88 -3.60 -19.53
CA GLU A 87 6.90 -4.46 -20.14
C GLU A 87 8.32 -4.07 -19.67
N ARG A 88 8.62 -2.77 -19.59
CA ARG A 88 9.89 -2.26 -19.04
C ARG A 88 10.10 -2.65 -17.57
N TRP A 89 9.06 -2.57 -16.73
CA TRP A 89 9.12 -3.01 -15.33
C TRP A 89 9.36 -4.52 -15.23
N ARG A 90 8.69 -5.32 -16.08
CA ARG A 90 8.86 -6.77 -16.16
C ARG A 90 10.29 -7.17 -16.55
N GLU A 91 10.90 -6.47 -17.49
CA GLU A 91 12.29 -6.66 -17.88
C GLU A 91 13.25 -6.27 -16.74
N GLY A 92 13.01 -5.15 -16.06
CA GLY A 92 13.81 -4.70 -14.92
C GLY A 92 13.79 -5.67 -13.73
N LEU A 93 12.61 -6.20 -13.38
CA LEU A 93 12.44 -7.22 -12.34
C LEU A 93 13.08 -8.56 -12.72
N SER A 94 13.12 -8.89 -14.01
CA SER A 94 13.70 -10.16 -14.49
C SER A 94 15.23 -10.13 -14.52
N ARG A 95 15.84 -8.96 -14.73
CA ARG A 95 17.31 -8.77 -14.72
C ARG A 95 17.92 -8.84 -13.33
N ASN A 96 17.15 -8.58 -12.27
CA ASN A 96 17.69 -8.40 -10.91
C ASN A 96 17.74 -9.72 -10.10
N ARG A 97 18.32 -10.78 -10.68
CA ARG A 97 18.40 -12.11 -10.06
C ARG A 97 19.82 -12.64 -9.83
N ASP A 98 20.86 -11.86 -10.08
CA ASP A 98 22.20 -12.25 -9.65
C ASP A 98 22.46 -11.79 -8.21
N LEU A 99 22.58 -12.76 -7.30
CA LEU A 99 22.96 -12.52 -5.91
C LEU A 99 24.31 -11.79 -5.83
N GLY A 100 25.20 -12.05 -6.79
CA GLY A 100 26.49 -11.40 -6.93
C GLY A 100 26.39 -9.91 -7.22
N ASP A 101 25.41 -9.49 -8.02
CA ASP A 101 25.17 -8.07 -8.31
C ASP A 101 24.47 -7.36 -7.15
N ALA A 102 23.53 -8.03 -6.48
CA ALA A 102 22.89 -7.49 -5.28
C ALA A 102 23.93 -7.23 -4.16
N LEU A 103 24.89 -8.14 -3.96
CA LEU A 103 25.97 -8.00 -2.98
C LEU A 103 26.89 -6.80 -3.24
N LYS A 104 27.03 -6.35 -4.50
CA LYS A 104 27.83 -5.15 -4.84
C LYS A 104 27.13 -3.85 -4.45
N VAL A 105 25.79 -3.86 -4.38
CA VAL A 105 24.97 -2.67 -4.09
C VAL A 105 24.66 -2.55 -2.60
N LEU A 106 24.58 -3.67 -1.89
CA LEU A 106 24.23 -3.68 -0.48
C LEU A 106 25.40 -3.18 0.40
N PRO A 107 25.11 -2.42 1.48
CA PRO A 107 26.11 -2.08 2.49
C PRO A 107 26.84 -3.31 3.03
N VAL A 108 28.10 -3.12 3.42
CA VAL A 108 28.92 -4.16 4.04
C VAL A 108 28.18 -4.71 5.27
N LYS A 109 28.14 -6.05 5.42
CA LYS A 109 27.37 -6.79 6.45
C LYS A 109 25.84 -6.85 6.28
N SER A 110 25.25 -6.32 5.21
CA SER A 110 23.78 -6.39 5.01
C SER A 110 23.21 -7.82 5.07
N LEU A 111 24.00 -8.82 4.67
CA LEU A 111 23.63 -10.24 4.72
C LEU A 111 24.47 -11.05 5.74
N SER A 112 25.11 -10.39 6.72
CA SER A 112 25.92 -11.09 7.72
C SER A 112 25.09 -11.70 8.86
N CYS A 113 23.76 -11.55 8.85
CA CYS A 113 22.91 -12.12 9.89
C CYS A 113 22.78 -13.65 9.74
N LYS A 114 22.41 -14.32 10.83
CA LYS A 114 22.16 -15.76 10.82
C LYS A 114 20.99 -16.05 9.89
N ARG A 115 21.16 -17.03 9.00
CA ARG A 115 20.08 -17.50 8.11
C ARG A 115 18.85 -17.88 8.93
N ILE A 116 17.73 -17.21 8.66
CA ILE A 116 16.46 -17.44 9.35
C ILE A 116 15.96 -18.85 9.04
N GLU A 117 15.51 -19.56 10.07
CA GLU A 117 14.97 -20.90 9.94
C GLU A 117 13.67 -20.91 9.14
N ARG A 118 13.45 -21.97 8.34
CA ARG A 118 12.22 -22.17 7.56
C ARG A 118 11.51 -23.42 8.04
N ARG A 119 10.21 -23.30 8.31
CA ARG A 119 9.37 -24.40 8.77
C ARG A 119 8.09 -24.51 7.96
N THR A 120 7.62 -25.74 7.76
CA THR A 120 6.34 -26.08 7.12
C THR A 120 5.47 -26.84 8.12
N CYS A 121 4.17 -26.57 8.13
CA CYS A 121 3.19 -27.33 8.93
C CYS A 121 3.50 -27.42 10.43
N ILE A 122 4.01 -26.34 11.04
CA ILE A 122 4.21 -26.30 12.50
C ILE A 122 2.86 -26.16 13.20
N SER A 123 2.74 -26.77 14.38
CA SER A 123 1.59 -26.52 15.25
C SER A 123 1.66 -25.10 15.82
N LEU A 124 0.50 -24.56 16.22
CA LEU A 124 0.43 -23.28 16.90
C LEU A 124 1.22 -23.30 18.22
N GLU A 125 1.17 -24.41 18.96
CA GLU A 125 1.92 -24.59 20.22
C GLU A 125 3.43 -24.51 20.00
N THR A 126 3.95 -25.25 19.01
CA THR A 126 5.37 -25.18 18.64
C THR A 126 5.76 -23.78 18.19
N PHE A 127 4.92 -23.12 17.38
CA PHE A 127 5.16 -21.72 16.98
C PHE A 127 5.28 -20.79 18.20
N ILE A 128 4.34 -20.90 19.14
CA ILE A 128 4.28 -20.05 20.33
C ILE A 128 5.51 -20.28 21.21
N HIS A 129 5.81 -21.53 21.54
CA HIS A 129 6.89 -21.88 22.46
C HIS A 129 8.28 -21.61 21.86
N ASP A 130 8.52 -22.03 20.61
CA ASP A 130 9.88 -22.03 20.05
C ASP A 130 10.26 -20.72 19.35
N TYR A 131 9.28 -19.91 18.92
CA TYR A 131 9.54 -18.71 18.12
C TYR A 131 8.93 -17.45 18.70
N PHE A 132 7.62 -17.44 18.96
CA PHE A 132 6.92 -16.22 19.42
C PHE A 132 7.41 -15.76 20.80
N LEU A 133 7.36 -16.65 21.82
CA LEU A 133 7.79 -16.31 23.19
C LEU A 133 9.30 -16.09 23.30
N ARG A 134 10.07 -16.61 22.35
CA ARG A 134 11.53 -16.49 22.31
C ARG A 134 11.99 -15.35 21.41
N GLU A 135 11.05 -14.59 20.85
CA GLU A 135 11.30 -13.47 19.93
C GLU A 135 12.24 -13.85 18.77
N SER A 136 12.13 -15.10 18.32
CA SER A 136 13.02 -15.66 17.31
C SER A 136 12.34 -15.64 15.94
N PRO A 137 12.95 -15.05 14.90
CA PRO A 137 12.34 -15.00 13.58
C PRO A 137 12.29 -16.39 12.95
N VAL A 138 11.19 -16.69 12.25
CA VAL A 138 10.99 -17.93 11.49
C VAL A 138 10.22 -17.65 10.22
N ILE A 139 10.57 -18.32 9.13
CA ILE A 139 9.82 -18.27 7.88
C ILE A 139 8.86 -19.46 7.82
N LEU A 140 7.56 -19.15 7.77
CA LEU A 140 6.50 -20.15 7.63
C LEU A 140 6.19 -20.39 6.15
N SER A 141 6.47 -21.61 5.69
CA SER A 141 6.20 -22.06 4.33
C SER A 141 4.90 -22.87 4.27
N GLY A 142 4.16 -22.74 3.16
CA GLY A 142 2.90 -23.47 2.93
C GLY A 142 1.64 -22.81 3.49
N CYS A 143 1.77 -21.83 4.39
CA CYS A 143 0.63 -21.25 5.11
C CYS A 143 -0.32 -20.42 4.23
N ILE A 144 0.22 -19.79 3.17
CA ILE A 144 -0.53 -18.85 2.32
C ILE A 144 -0.64 -19.34 0.87
N ASP A 145 -0.34 -20.62 0.64
CA ASP A 145 -0.23 -21.19 -0.70
C ASP A 145 -1.57 -21.22 -1.45
N HIS A 146 -2.66 -21.27 -0.70
CA HIS A 146 -4.03 -21.26 -1.22
C HIS A 146 -4.59 -19.83 -1.37
N TRP A 147 -3.85 -18.78 -1.02
CA TRP A 147 -4.35 -17.41 -1.09
C TRP A 147 -4.62 -17.00 -2.55
N PRO A 148 -5.81 -16.44 -2.87
CA PRO A 148 -6.11 -15.94 -4.21
C PRO A 148 -5.12 -14.90 -4.72
N ALA A 149 -4.47 -14.15 -3.82
CA ALA A 149 -3.42 -13.19 -4.15
C ALA A 149 -2.28 -13.81 -4.98
N ARG A 150 -1.96 -15.10 -4.77
CA ARG A 150 -0.90 -15.81 -5.51
C ARG A 150 -1.19 -16.00 -7.00
N THR A 151 -2.46 -15.91 -7.41
CA THR A 151 -2.88 -16.02 -8.81
C THR A 151 -3.42 -14.70 -9.33
N LYS A 152 -4.36 -14.06 -8.62
CA LYS A 152 -5.05 -12.85 -9.07
C LYS A 152 -4.14 -11.62 -9.17
N TRP A 153 -3.22 -11.41 -8.22
CA TRP A 153 -2.41 -10.19 -8.17
C TRP A 153 -1.24 -10.18 -9.17
N LYS A 154 -1.00 -11.30 -9.87
CA LYS A 154 -0.05 -11.36 -10.99
C LYS A 154 -0.56 -10.60 -12.21
N ASP A 155 -1.87 -10.43 -12.32
CA ASP A 155 -2.49 -9.64 -13.37
C ASP A 155 -2.61 -8.19 -12.91
N ILE A 156 -1.80 -7.31 -13.51
CA ILE A 156 -1.86 -5.87 -13.19
C ILE A 156 -3.22 -5.27 -13.55
N LYS A 157 -3.90 -5.78 -14.58
CA LYS A 157 -5.24 -5.32 -14.98
C LYS A 157 -6.28 -5.70 -13.93
N TYR A 158 -6.08 -6.83 -13.23
CA TYR A 158 -6.91 -7.18 -12.08
C TYR A 158 -6.80 -6.11 -10.98
N LEU A 159 -5.58 -5.71 -10.61
CA LEU A 159 -5.34 -4.67 -9.60
C LEU A 159 -5.89 -3.30 -10.03
N GLU A 160 -5.64 -2.90 -11.28
CA GLU A 160 -6.18 -1.66 -11.86
C GLU A 160 -7.71 -1.64 -11.82
N ARG A 161 -8.36 -2.75 -12.15
CA ARG A 161 -9.82 -2.86 -12.12
C ARG A 161 -10.40 -2.73 -10.71
N ILE A 162 -9.76 -3.34 -9.71
CA ILE A 162 -10.32 -3.36 -8.35
C ILE A 162 -9.96 -2.11 -7.53
N ALA A 163 -8.83 -1.46 -7.83
CA ALA A 163 -8.27 -0.40 -6.98
C ALA A 163 -7.63 0.77 -7.76
N GLY A 164 -7.62 0.76 -9.09
CA GLY A 164 -6.90 1.76 -9.90
C GLY A 164 -7.41 3.20 -9.77
N ASP A 165 -8.68 3.39 -9.40
CA ASP A 165 -9.23 4.73 -9.13
C ASP A 165 -9.04 5.18 -7.66
N ARG A 166 -8.42 4.36 -6.79
CA ARG A 166 -8.21 4.66 -5.37
C ARG A 166 -6.95 5.49 -5.16
N THR A 167 -7.02 6.45 -4.24
CA THR A 167 -5.86 7.22 -3.80
C THR A 167 -5.15 6.46 -2.69
N ILE A 168 -3.84 6.29 -2.84
CA ILE A 168 -2.98 5.66 -1.83
C ILE A 168 -1.81 6.58 -1.49
N PRO A 169 -1.33 6.58 -0.24
CA PRO A 169 -0.08 7.23 0.10
C PRO A 169 1.08 6.47 -0.58
N VAL A 170 2.03 7.22 -1.15
CA VAL A 170 3.24 6.67 -1.76
C VAL A 170 4.45 7.25 -1.04
N GLU A 171 5.23 6.38 -0.40
CA GLU A 171 6.48 6.77 0.23
C GLU A 171 7.58 6.94 -0.83
N VAL A 172 8.11 8.15 -0.95
CA VAL A 172 9.26 8.43 -1.81
C VAL A 172 10.52 8.41 -0.94
N ILE A 173 11.26 7.31 -1.00
CA ILE A 173 12.50 7.15 -0.24
C ILE A 173 13.68 7.57 -1.11
N THR A 174 14.17 8.80 -0.90
CA THR A 174 15.44 9.25 -1.46
C THR A 174 16.56 9.02 -0.44
N HIS A 175 17.10 7.80 -0.40
CA HIS A 175 18.28 7.38 0.37
C HIS A 175 18.18 7.41 1.91
N THR A 176 17.92 6.26 2.53
CA THR A 176 18.29 6.00 3.93
C THR A 176 18.97 4.64 4.05
N LEU A 177 20.30 4.63 3.90
CA LEU A 177 21.15 3.48 4.28
C LEU A 177 22.37 3.90 5.12
N THR A 178 22.39 5.12 5.69
CA THR A 178 23.58 5.60 6.42
C THR A 178 23.36 5.93 7.90
N LEU A 179 22.20 5.63 8.51
CA LEU A 179 21.95 6.05 9.90
C LEU A 179 21.50 4.96 10.89
N TYR A 180 21.69 3.67 10.61
CA TYR A 180 21.25 2.62 11.54
C TYR A 180 22.21 1.43 11.71
N ILE A 181 23.53 1.61 11.55
CA ILE A 181 24.52 0.53 11.77
C ILE A 181 25.52 0.82 12.90
N ASP A 182 25.51 1.99 13.55
CA ASP A 182 26.40 2.28 14.69
C ASP A 182 25.63 2.53 16.01
N LEU A 183 24.97 1.48 16.52
CA LEU A 183 24.62 1.32 17.93
C LEU A 183 24.82 -0.16 18.33
#